data_AF-A0AAP1EZX8-F1
#
_entry.id   AF-A0AAP1EZX8-F1
#
_cell.length_a   1.000
_cell.length_b   1.000
_cell.length_c   1.000
_cell.angle_alpha   90.00
_cell.angle_beta   90.00
_cell.angle_gamma   90.00
#
_symmetry.space_group_name_H-M   'P 1'
#
loop_
_entity.id
_entity.type
_entity.pdbx_description
1 polymer ?
#
loop_
_entity_poly.entity_id
_entity_poly.type
_entity_poly.pdbx_seq_one_letter_code
_entity_poly.pdbx_strand_id
1 'polypeptide(L)'
;MTRLARSSGRQDAEVLNAEAQLIEDWLEAQREVAQQSLEVLRQIPGIQIEHEFQQAYGTLICRRVDSYATKPFLFEDTEMLARSISKYAHMLARPYKARLAVLDAQAKLVEQEGSGDAQAVARARQKLARAKVHVSPRIQAIQQWRIKRARKAMVEAAEALEKNFAPKPIEVLTPEEPFGESSLPQADGDAGHWELKFRPPKPGL
;
A
#
# COMPACT_ATOMS: atom_id res chain seq x y z
N MET A 1 14.44 5.30 0.25
CA MET A 1 13.74 6.25 1.15
C MET A 1 14.02 7.65 0.64
N THR A 2 12.98 8.46 0.48
CA THR A 2 13.11 9.87 0.06
C THR A 2 12.71 10.70 1.28
N ARG A 3 13.60 11.56 1.79
CA ARG A 3 13.33 12.42 2.95
C ARG A 3 12.78 13.77 2.49
N LEU A 4 11.91 14.39 3.29
CA LEU A 4 11.44 15.75 3.07
C LEU A 4 12.61 16.74 3.18
N ALA A 5 12.57 17.77 2.35
CA ALA A 5 13.52 18.87 2.43
C ALA A 5 13.38 19.56 3.80
N ARG A 6 14.51 19.76 4.49
CA ARG A 6 14.55 20.42 5.79
C ARG A 6 14.78 21.92 5.61
N SER A 7 14.04 22.73 6.35
CA SER A 7 14.18 24.17 6.35
C SER A 7 15.37 24.60 7.21
N SER A 8 16.11 25.61 6.76
CA SER A 8 17.24 26.20 7.49
C SER A 8 17.16 27.73 7.40
N GLY A 9 17.41 28.44 8.50
CA GLY A 9 17.54 29.91 8.51
C GLY A 9 16.24 30.71 8.67
N ARG A 10 15.11 30.08 9.01
CA ARG A 10 13.86 30.74 9.43
C ARG A 10 13.64 30.54 10.93
N GLN A 11 12.99 31.51 11.60
CA GLN A 11 12.60 31.37 13.02
C GLN A 11 11.69 30.16 13.25
N ASP A 12 10.84 29.82 12.28
CA ASP A 12 9.92 28.67 12.37
C ASP A 12 10.54 27.37 11.82
N ALA A 13 11.84 27.35 11.52
CA ALA A 13 12.47 26.21 10.86
C ALA A 13 12.43 24.94 11.73
N GLU A 14 12.52 25.08 13.04
CA GLU A 14 12.41 23.96 13.98
C GLU A 14 11.02 23.32 13.93
N VAL A 15 9.96 24.15 13.90
CA VAL A 15 8.57 23.69 13.81
C VAL A 15 8.32 22.97 12.49
N LEU A 16 8.74 23.57 11.37
CA LEU A 16 8.57 22.97 10.04
C LEU A 16 9.35 21.65 9.88
N ASN A 17 10.53 21.56 10.49
CA ASN A 17 11.33 20.33 10.47
C ASN A 17 10.73 19.23 11.35
N ALA A 18 10.10 19.58 12.47
CA ALA A 18 9.38 18.65 13.33
C ALA A 18 8.11 18.11 12.64
N GLU A 19 7.35 18.98 11.97
CA GLU A 19 6.19 18.58 11.16
C GLU A 19 6.59 17.65 10.02
N ALA A 20 7.68 17.97 9.32
CA ALA A 20 8.23 17.08 8.29
C ALA A 20 8.62 15.70 8.85
N GLN A 21 9.20 15.65 10.05
CA GLN A 21 9.52 14.37 10.69
C GLN A 21 8.28 13.55 11.01
N LEU A 22 7.24 14.19 11.56
CA LEU A 22 5.97 13.53 11.89
C LEU A 22 5.34 12.89 10.64
N ILE A 23 5.38 13.59 9.50
CA ILE A 23 4.87 13.09 8.22
C ILE A 23 5.69 11.87 7.76
N GLU A 24 7.02 11.95 7.84
CA GLU A 24 7.89 10.83 7.47
C GLU A 24 7.63 9.58 8.33
N ASP A 25 7.62 9.73 9.67
CA ASP A 25 7.39 8.64 10.62
C ASP A 25 6.02 7.99 10.39
N TRP A 26 5.00 8.80 10.12
CA TRP A 26 3.67 8.30 9.85
C TRP A 26 3.60 7.50 8.53
N LEU A 27 4.26 7.96 7.48
CA LEU A 27 4.33 7.21 6.21
C LEU A 27 5.10 5.90 6.36
N GLU A 28 6.14 5.90 7.18
CA GLU A 28 6.85 4.69 7.55
C GLU A 28 5.91 3.72 8.27
N ALA A 29 5.13 4.19 9.25
CA ALA A 29 4.14 3.37 9.94
C ALA A 29 3.09 2.77 8.97
N GLN A 30 2.60 3.52 7.98
CA GLN A 30 1.66 2.96 6.99
C GLN A 30 2.32 1.90 6.10
N ARG A 31 3.59 2.08 5.72
CA ARG A 31 4.37 1.09 4.97
C ARG A 31 4.59 -0.18 5.79
N GLU A 32 4.90 -0.04 7.08
CA GLU A 32 5.06 -1.18 7.98
C GLU A 32 3.77 -1.99 8.10
N VAL A 33 2.61 -1.34 8.26
CA VAL A 33 1.29 -2.02 8.28
C VAL A 33 1.07 -2.81 7.00
N ALA A 34 1.42 -2.25 5.85
CA ALA A 34 1.28 -2.94 4.56
C ALA A 34 2.23 -4.14 4.45
N GLN A 35 3.47 -4.01 4.92
CA GLN A 35 4.44 -5.11 4.96
C GLN A 35 3.98 -6.24 5.88
N GLN A 36 3.48 -5.92 7.08
CA GLN A 36 2.90 -6.90 8.00
C GLN A 36 1.71 -7.62 7.36
N SER A 37 0.89 -6.90 6.60
CA SER A 37 -0.26 -7.47 5.88
C SER A 37 0.17 -8.46 4.80
N LEU A 38 1.24 -8.14 4.06
CA LEU A 38 1.87 -9.07 3.11
C LEU A 38 2.41 -10.31 3.81
N GLU A 39 3.02 -10.15 4.99
CA GLU A 39 3.56 -11.27 5.76
C GLU A 39 2.45 -12.19 6.29
N VAL A 40 1.31 -11.63 6.70
CA VAL A 40 0.11 -12.41 7.05
C VAL A 40 -0.38 -13.27 5.88
N LEU A 41 -0.30 -12.76 4.65
CA LEU A 41 -0.66 -13.53 3.46
C LEU A 41 0.36 -14.64 3.18
N ARG A 42 1.65 -14.38 3.34
CA ARG A 42 2.73 -15.38 3.15
C ARG A 42 2.65 -16.57 4.10
N GLN A 43 2.02 -16.41 5.27
CA GLN A 43 1.74 -17.52 6.19
C GLN A 43 0.78 -18.57 5.59
N ILE A 44 0.05 -18.24 4.52
CA ILE A 44 -0.88 -19.15 3.86
C ILE A 44 -0.12 -19.87 2.73
N PRO A 45 0.14 -21.18 2.87
CA PRO A 45 0.89 -21.93 1.86
C PRO A 45 0.09 -22.03 0.56
N GLY A 46 0.77 -21.79 -0.56
CA GLY A 46 0.18 -21.89 -1.90
C GLY A 46 -0.82 -20.79 -2.27
N ILE A 47 -0.91 -19.70 -1.48
CA ILE A 47 -1.75 -18.57 -1.86
C ILE A 47 -1.16 -17.84 -3.07
N GLN A 48 -2.00 -17.57 -4.06
CA GLN A 48 -1.68 -16.62 -5.12
C GLN A 48 -2.14 -15.24 -4.65
N ILE A 49 -1.19 -14.31 -4.50
CA ILE A 49 -1.52 -12.93 -4.13
C ILE A 49 -2.27 -12.31 -5.30
N GLU A 50 -3.50 -11.85 -5.03
CA GLU A 50 -4.37 -11.24 -6.02
C GLU A 50 -3.74 -9.97 -6.61
N HIS A 51 -4.02 -9.70 -7.88
CA HIS A 51 -3.47 -8.53 -8.58
C HIS A 51 -3.95 -7.23 -7.93
N GLU A 52 -5.21 -7.18 -7.50
CA GLU A 52 -5.81 -6.04 -6.80
C GLU A 52 -5.07 -5.71 -5.50
N PHE A 53 -4.57 -6.72 -4.79
CA PHE A 53 -3.74 -6.50 -3.60
C PHE A 53 -2.37 -5.93 -3.98
N GLN A 54 -1.74 -6.47 -5.03
CA GLN A 54 -0.44 -5.97 -5.50
C GLN A 54 -0.54 -4.52 -5.96
N GLN A 55 -1.62 -4.17 -6.67
CA GLN A 55 -1.92 -2.80 -7.06
C GLN A 55 -2.07 -1.90 -5.84
N ALA A 56 -2.99 -2.22 -4.91
CA ALA A 56 -3.21 -1.42 -3.70
C ALA A 56 -1.93 -1.26 -2.84
N TYR A 57 -1.16 -2.33 -2.68
CA TYR A 57 0.13 -2.33 -2.00
C TYR A 57 1.16 -1.44 -2.72
N GLY A 58 1.23 -1.54 -4.05
CA GLY A 58 2.05 -0.68 -4.90
C GLY A 58 1.65 0.78 -4.80
N THR A 59 0.36 1.10 -4.86
CA THR A 59 -0.17 2.46 -4.71
C THR A 59 0.22 3.07 -3.36
N LEU A 60 0.24 2.28 -2.28
CA LEU A 60 0.67 2.77 -0.97
C LEU A 60 2.20 3.00 -0.90
N ILE A 61 3.00 2.14 -1.53
CA ILE A 61 4.48 2.18 -1.43
C ILE A 61 5.13 3.13 -2.43
N CYS A 62 4.60 3.23 -3.64
CA CYS A 62 5.17 4.01 -4.73
C CYS A 62 4.95 5.52 -4.58
N ARG A 63 4.10 5.96 -3.64
CA ARG A 63 3.86 7.39 -3.43
C ARG A 63 5.04 8.03 -2.70
N ARG A 64 5.69 8.95 -3.40
CA ARG A 64 6.92 9.66 -3.01
C ARG A 64 6.58 10.81 -2.08
N VAL A 65 7.45 10.98 -1.08
CA VAL A 65 7.53 12.09 -0.13
C VAL A 65 7.58 13.49 -0.81
N ASP A 66 7.87 13.54 -2.11
CA ASP A 66 7.91 14.78 -2.90
C ASP A 66 6.51 15.27 -3.34
N SER A 67 5.50 14.41 -3.42
CA SER A 67 4.13 14.82 -3.76
C SER A 67 3.45 15.63 -2.63
N TYR A 68 4.04 15.62 -1.44
CA TYR A 68 3.50 16.21 -0.21
C TYR A 68 3.62 17.73 -0.16
N ALA A 69 4.50 18.32 -0.97
CA ALA A 69 4.63 19.77 -1.06
C ALA A 69 3.56 20.44 -1.94
N THR A 70 2.82 19.67 -2.76
CA THR A 70 2.05 20.23 -3.89
C THR A 70 0.54 20.05 -3.82
N LYS A 71 0.01 19.15 -2.97
CA LYS A 71 -1.43 18.95 -2.78
C LYS A 71 -1.76 18.84 -1.29
N PRO A 72 -2.88 19.42 -0.82
CA PRO A 72 -3.37 19.19 0.53
C PRO A 72 -3.74 17.72 0.65
N PHE A 73 -2.85 16.96 1.28
CA PHE A 73 -2.99 15.54 1.48
C PHE A 73 -3.89 15.30 2.69
N LEU A 74 -5.01 14.61 2.50
CA LEU A 74 -5.78 14.11 3.63
C LEU A 74 -5.10 12.81 4.09
N PHE A 75 -4.36 12.92 5.20
CA PHE A 75 -3.82 11.79 6.00
C PHE A 75 -4.76 10.58 6.04
N GLU A 76 -6.06 10.87 6.08
CA GLU A 76 -7.17 9.93 6.12
C GLU A 76 -7.15 8.93 4.95
N ASP A 77 -6.83 9.35 3.73
CA ASP A 77 -6.96 8.49 2.54
C ASP A 77 -5.93 7.34 2.55
N THR A 78 -4.67 7.62 2.85
CA THR A 78 -3.64 6.58 2.99
C THR A 78 -3.82 5.73 4.23
N GLU A 79 -4.32 6.29 5.33
CA GLU A 79 -4.65 5.48 6.50
C GLU A 79 -5.79 4.51 6.17
N MET A 80 -6.80 4.98 5.44
CA MET A 80 -7.91 4.15 4.97
C MET A 80 -7.43 3.06 4.01
N LEU A 81 -6.48 3.37 3.11
CA LEU A 81 -5.86 2.37 2.25
C LEU A 81 -5.09 1.32 3.06
N ALA A 82 -4.20 1.73 3.97
CA ALA A 82 -3.43 0.81 4.80
C ALA A 82 -4.34 -0.09 5.68
N ARG A 83 -5.36 0.51 6.30
CA ARG A 83 -6.37 -0.22 7.09
C ARG A 83 -7.16 -1.22 6.24
N SER A 84 -7.53 -0.85 5.01
CA SER A 84 -8.29 -1.73 4.10
C SER A 84 -7.43 -2.91 3.59
N ILE A 85 -6.16 -2.67 3.26
CA ILE A 85 -5.16 -3.70 2.92
C ILE A 85 -5.01 -4.69 4.08
N SER A 86 -4.78 -4.20 5.30
CA SER A 86 -4.65 -5.03 6.49
C SER A 86 -5.90 -5.85 6.76
N LYS A 87 -7.08 -5.21 6.70
CA LYS A 87 -8.36 -5.89 6.90
C LYS A 87 -8.57 -7.01 5.88
N TYR A 88 -8.27 -6.75 4.61
CA TYR A 88 -8.37 -7.75 3.55
C TYR A 88 -7.42 -8.93 3.80
N ALA A 89 -6.14 -8.67 4.11
CA ALA A 89 -5.17 -9.72 4.41
C ALA A 89 -5.62 -10.62 5.57
N HIS A 90 -6.13 -10.03 6.66
CA HIS A 90 -6.67 -10.79 7.78
C HIS A 90 -7.96 -11.55 7.43
N MET A 91 -8.84 -11.00 6.58
CA MET A 91 -10.04 -11.74 6.12
C MET A 91 -9.66 -12.96 5.28
N LEU A 92 -8.63 -12.86 4.45
CA LEU A 92 -8.10 -14.00 3.69
C LEU A 92 -7.44 -15.06 4.56
N ALA A 93 -6.69 -14.64 5.59
CA ALA A 93 -6.01 -15.58 6.48
C ALA A 93 -6.94 -16.32 7.45
N ARG A 94 -8.10 -15.73 7.79
CA ARG A 94 -9.05 -16.30 8.77
C ARG A 94 -9.55 -17.71 8.43
N PRO A 95 -10.06 -17.99 7.20
CA PRO A 95 -10.48 -19.34 6.82
C PRO A 95 -9.35 -20.37 6.96
N TYR A 96 -8.13 -20.00 6.57
CA TYR A 96 -6.96 -20.86 6.70
C TYR A 96 -6.65 -21.18 8.17
N LYS A 97 -6.58 -20.15 9.03
CA LYS A 97 -6.37 -20.31 10.48
C LYS A 97 -7.47 -21.16 11.14
N ALA A 98 -8.73 -21.03 10.70
CA ALA A 98 -9.83 -21.86 11.19
C ALA A 98 -9.66 -23.34 10.81
N ARG A 99 -9.19 -23.64 9.59
CA ARG A 99 -8.89 -25.02 9.16
C ARG A 99 -7.73 -25.60 9.96
N LEU A 100 -6.65 -24.84 10.16
CA LEU A 100 -5.54 -25.25 11.01
C LEU A 100 -5.98 -25.54 12.44
N ALA A 101 -6.86 -24.72 13.02
CA ALA A 101 -7.38 -24.96 14.36
C ALA A 101 -8.20 -26.26 14.47
N VAL A 102 -8.89 -26.67 13.41
CA VAL A 102 -9.55 -27.99 13.37
C VAL A 102 -8.52 -29.11 13.36
N LEU A 103 -7.48 -29.01 12.53
CA LEU A 103 -6.42 -30.02 12.45
C LEU A 103 -5.66 -30.14 13.78
N ASP A 104 -5.31 -29.02 14.41
CA ASP A 104 -4.69 -28.98 15.73
C ASP A 104 -5.59 -29.59 16.81
N ALA A 105 -6.90 -29.29 16.79
CA ALA A 105 -7.85 -29.90 17.72
C ALA A 105 -8.05 -31.41 17.48
N GLN A 106 -7.94 -31.87 16.23
CA GLN A 106 -7.96 -33.30 15.89
C GLN A 106 -6.70 -34.00 16.39
N ALA A 107 -5.52 -33.43 16.16
CA ALA A 107 -4.25 -33.98 16.64
C ALA A 107 -4.27 -34.13 18.18
N LYS A 108 -4.68 -33.07 18.89
CA LYS A 108 -4.84 -33.09 20.35
C LYS A 108 -5.85 -34.11 20.83
N LEU A 109 -6.90 -34.39 20.07
CA LEU A 109 -7.85 -35.44 20.45
C LEU A 109 -7.19 -36.83 20.38
N VAL A 110 -6.44 -37.11 19.31
CA VAL A 110 -5.74 -38.40 19.13
C VAL A 110 -4.70 -38.62 20.23
N GLU A 111 -3.92 -37.58 20.58
CA GLU A 111 -2.96 -37.64 21.69
C GLU A 111 -3.63 -37.98 23.02
N GLN A 112 -4.82 -37.43 23.29
CA GLN A 112 -5.53 -37.64 24.55
C GLN A 112 -6.26 -38.98 24.61
N GLU A 113 -6.68 -39.56 23.48
CA GLU A 113 -7.32 -40.87 23.44
C GLU A 113 -6.37 -42.00 23.89
N GLY A 114 -5.06 -41.81 23.79
CA GLY A 114 -4.05 -42.74 24.34
C GLY A 114 -3.76 -42.59 25.84
N SER A 115 -4.27 -41.54 26.50
CA SER A 115 -3.90 -41.19 27.89
C SER A 115 -4.71 -41.93 28.98
N GLY A 116 -5.87 -42.50 28.63
CA GLY A 116 -6.79 -43.11 29.59
C GLY A 116 -7.63 -42.13 30.43
N ASP A 117 -7.39 -40.82 30.33
CA ASP A 117 -8.18 -39.80 31.04
C ASP A 117 -9.45 -39.43 30.25
N ALA A 118 -10.59 -40.00 30.68
CA ALA A 118 -11.90 -39.74 30.09
C ALA A 118 -12.31 -38.25 30.11
N GLN A 119 -11.89 -37.48 31.13
CA GLN A 119 -12.22 -36.05 31.22
C GLN A 119 -11.41 -35.24 30.20
N ALA A 120 -10.12 -35.54 30.05
CA ALA A 120 -9.27 -34.90 29.05
C ALA A 120 -9.77 -35.17 27.62
N VAL A 121 -10.18 -36.42 27.33
CA VAL A 121 -10.79 -36.80 26.05
C VAL A 121 -12.09 -36.02 25.80
N ALA A 122 -12.98 -35.93 26.80
CA ALA A 122 -14.23 -35.17 26.66
C ALA A 122 -13.99 -33.67 26.35
N ARG A 123 -13.01 -33.05 27.03
CA ARG A 123 -12.61 -31.65 26.77
C ARG A 123 -12.02 -31.49 25.36
N ALA A 124 -11.19 -32.42 24.91
CA ALA A 124 -10.61 -32.40 23.57
C ALA A 124 -11.70 -32.53 22.48
N ARG A 125 -12.68 -33.43 22.67
CA ARG A 125 -13.85 -33.55 21.78
C ARG A 125 -14.67 -32.26 21.73
N GLN A 126 -14.88 -31.61 22.87
CA GLN A 126 -15.58 -30.32 22.91
C GLN A 126 -14.82 -29.23 22.16
N LYS A 127 -13.49 -29.15 22.31
CA LYS A 127 -12.64 -28.20 21.55
C LYS A 127 -12.74 -28.45 20.05
N LEU A 128 -12.67 -29.71 19.62
CA LEU A 128 -12.84 -30.08 18.21
C LEU A 128 -14.22 -29.68 17.67
N ALA A 129 -15.29 -29.95 18.42
CA ALA A 129 -16.65 -29.57 18.03
C ALA A 129 -16.76 -28.05 17.84
N ARG A 130 -16.20 -27.24 18.75
CA ARG A 130 -16.17 -25.78 18.64
C ARG A 130 -15.36 -25.31 17.43
N ALA A 131 -14.20 -25.91 17.16
CA ALA A 131 -13.38 -25.58 15.99
C ALA A 131 -14.12 -25.86 14.66
N LYS A 132 -14.83 -27.00 14.58
CA LYS A 132 -15.61 -27.38 13.39
C LYS A 132 -16.72 -26.38 13.04
N VAL A 133 -17.29 -25.67 14.02
CA VAL A 133 -18.30 -24.63 13.77
C VAL A 133 -17.75 -23.55 12.83
N HIS A 134 -16.47 -23.15 13.00
CA HIS A 134 -15.83 -22.12 12.18
C HIS A 134 -15.51 -22.55 10.75
N VAL A 135 -15.57 -23.85 10.46
CA VAL A 135 -15.37 -24.41 9.12
C VAL A 135 -16.71 -24.85 8.50
N SER A 136 -17.84 -24.63 9.19
CA SER A 136 -19.16 -24.98 8.65
C SER A 136 -19.49 -24.22 7.35
N PRO A 137 -20.26 -24.80 6.42
CA PRO A 137 -20.59 -24.16 5.14
C PRO A 137 -21.21 -22.77 5.28
N ARG A 138 -22.09 -22.59 6.28
CA ARG A 138 -22.69 -21.30 6.61
C ARG A 138 -21.64 -20.26 6.98
N ILE A 139 -20.68 -20.60 7.83
CA ILE A 139 -19.61 -19.68 8.22
C ILE A 139 -18.67 -19.42 7.04
N GLN A 140 -18.35 -20.43 6.23
CA GLN A 140 -17.55 -20.25 5.02
C GLN A 140 -18.18 -19.24 4.05
N ALA A 141 -19.50 -19.33 3.82
CA ALA A 141 -20.23 -18.36 3.00
C ALA A 141 -20.14 -16.92 3.56
N ILE A 142 -20.26 -16.76 4.89
CA ILE A 142 -20.09 -15.47 5.56
C ILE A 142 -18.66 -14.94 5.39
N GLN A 143 -17.64 -15.80 5.53
CA GLN A 143 -16.25 -15.40 5.35
C GLN A 143 -15.98 -14.99 3.90
N GLN A 144 -16.49 -15.73 2.91
CA GLN A 144 -16.39 -15.36 1.50
C GLN A 144 -17.03 -13.99 1.22
N TRP A 145 -18.21 -13.74 1.77
CA TRP A 145 -18.85 -12.42 1.66
C TRP A 145 -17.99 -11.32 2.29
N ARG A 146 -17.40 -11.55 3.46
CA ARG A 146 -16.48 -10.60 4.12
C ARG A 146 -15.22 -10.34 3.30
N ILE A 147 -14.65 -11.37 2.68
CA ILE A 147 -13.49 -11.25 1.78
C ILE A 147 -13.85 -10.37 0.59
N LYS A 148 -14.98 -10.66 -0.10
CA LYS A 148 -15.45 -9.85 -1.23
C LYS A 148 -15.67 -8.38 -0.84
N ARG A 149 -16.28 -8.14 0.32
CA ARG A 149 -16.49 -6.78 0.85
C ARG A 149 -15.16 -6.08 1.17
N ALA A 150 -14.22 -6.79 1.79
CA ALA A 150 -12.90 -6.23 2.11
C ALA A 150 -12.08 -5.93 0.84
N ARG A 151 -12.16 -6.80 -0.17
CA ARG A 151 -11.55 -6.57 -1.49
C ARG A 151 -12.11 -5.31 -2.13
N LYS A 152 -13.44 -5.17 -2.19
CA LYS A 152 -14.10 -3.99 -2.75
C LYS A 152 -13.65 -2.71 -2.04
N ALA A 153 -13.65 -2.69 -0.71
CA ALA A 153 -13.21 -1.53 0.06
C ALA A 153 -11.73 -1.18 -0.17
N MET A 154 -10.86 -2.18 -0.33
CA MET A 154 -9.45 -1.99 -0.64
C MET A 154 -9.25 -1.37 -2.03
N VAL A 155 -9.96 -1.88 -3.03
CA VAL A 155 -9.92 -1.33 -4.41
C VAL A 155 -10.46 0.09 -4.44
N GLU A 156 -11.60 0.36 -3.79
CA GLU A 156 -12.17 1.71 -3.70
C GLU A 156 -11.22 2.70 -3.01
N ALA A 157 -10.54 2.29 -1.94
CA ALA A 157 -9.55 3.12 -1.26
C ALA A 157 -8.32 3.37 -2.14
N ALA A 158 -7.86 2.37 -2.89
CA ALA A 158 -6.74 2.52 -3.83
C ALA A 158 -7.11 3.49 -4.96
N GLU A 159 -8.28 3.33 -5.56
CA GLU A 159 -8.77 4.22 -6.61
C GLU A 159 -8.98 5.65 -6.12
N ALA A 160 -9.53 5.83 -4.91
CA ALA A 160 -9.72 7.17 -4.32
C ALA A 160 -8.37 7.86 -4.13
N LEU A 161 -7.39 7.13 -3.59
CA LEU A 161 -6.04 7.65 -3.42
C LEU A 161 -5.39 7.96 -4.78
N GLU A 162 -5.59 7.14 -5.80
CA GLU A 162 -5.08 7.43 -7.15
C GLU A 162 -5.74 8.64 -7.79
N LYS A 163 -7.07 8.80 -7.67
CA LYS A 163 -7.79 9.96 -8.21
C LYS A 163 -7.31 11.27 -7.57
N ASN A 164 -7.10 11.27 -6.26
CA ASN A 164 -6.69 12.45 -5.51
C ASN A 164 -5.20 12.80 -5.78
N PHE A 165 -4.34 11.80 -5.93
CA PHE A 165 -2.88 11.98 -5.93
C PHE A 165 -2.16 11.54 -7.20
N ALA A 166 -2.85 11.11 -8.27
CA ALA A 166 -2.22 10.94 -9.57
C ALA A 166 -1.44 12.22 -9.92
N PRO A 167 -0.14 12.13 -10.26
CA PRO A 167 0.51 13.24 -10.92
C PRO A 167 -0.33 13.51 -12.16
N LYS A 168 -0.79 14.75 -12.34
CA LYS A 168 -1.24 15.15 -13.68
C LYS A 168 -0.09 14.75 -14.61
N PRO A 169 -0.33 14.00 -15.69
CA PRO A 169 0.73 13.77 -16.66
C PRO A 169 1.31 15.15 -16.95
N ILE A 170 2.60 15.32 -16.68
CA ILE A 170 3.31 16.47 -17.20
C ILE A 170 3.09 16.33 -18.70
N GLU A 171 2.33 17.24 -19.29
CA GLU A 171 2.28 17.40 -20.73
C GLU A 171 3.72 17.72 -21.11
N VAL A 172 4.48 16.66 -21.36
CA VAL A 172 5.70 16.73 -22.12
C VAL A 172 5.20 17.19 -23.47
N LEU A 173 5.30 18.49 -23.71
CA LEU A 173 5.25 19.06 -25.05
C LEU A 173 6.21 18.21 -25.87
N THR A 174 5.65 17.26 -26.61
CA THR A 174 6.35 16.52 -27.63
C THR A 174 6.97 17.56 -28.55
N PRO A 175 8.29 17.57 -28.76
CA PRO A 175 8.87 18.39 -29.80
C PRO A 175 8.21 17.98 -31.12
N GLU A 176 7.47 18.89 -31.74
CA GLU A 176 6.96 18.67 -33.08
C GLU A 176 8.15 18.41 -34.01
N GLU A 177 8.14 17.27 -34.69
CA GLU A 177 9.00 17.08 -35.85
C GLU A 177 8.52 17.99 -36.99
N PRO A 178 9.43 18.70 -37.69
CA PRO A 178 9.06 19.61 -38.74
C PRO A 178 8.94 18.86 -40.07
N PHE A 179 7.76 18.84 -40.68
CA PHE A 179 7.62 18.49 -42.09
C PHE A 179 6.62 19.39 -42.80
N GLY A 180 7.14 20.16 -43.77
CA GLY A 180 6.46 20.41 -45.04
C GLY A 180 5.68 21.70 -45.17
N GLU A 181 6.40 22.76 -45.59
CA GLU A 181 6.00 23.76 -46.61
C GLU A 181 4.52 24.21 -46.70
N SER A 182 4.25 25.48 -46.40
CA SER A 182 3.96 26.46 -47.47
C SER A 182 3.74 27.89 -46.96
N SER A 183 4.44 28.81 -47.62
CA SER A 183 4.07 30.22 -47.86
C SER A 183 4.31 31.27 -46.75
N LEU A 184 5.38 32.05 -46.95
CA LEU A 184 5.59 33.39 -46.41
C LEU A 184 4.41 34.32 -46.78
N PRO A 185 4.08 35.33 -45.94
CA PRO A 185 4.71 36.61 -46.16
C PRO A 185 5.26 37.29 -44.89
N GLN A 186 6.31 38.03 -45.16
CA GLN A 186 7.17 38.86 -44.33
C GLN A 186 6.42 40.00 -43.62
N ALA A 187 6.68 40.18 -42.32
CA ALA A 187 6.57 41.47 -41.63
C ALA A 187 7.55 41.50 -40.44
N ASP A 188 8.35 42.56 -40.40
CA ASP A 188 9.51 42.79 -39.52
C ASP A 188 9.18 42.78 -38.02
N GLY A 189 10.14 42.33 -37.19
CA GLY A 189 10.04 42.48 -35.73
C GLY A 189 11.07 41.71 -34.89
N ASP A 190 12.33 42.15 -34.95
CA ASP A 190 13.33 42.18 -33.86
C ASP A 190 13.43 40.95 -32.89
N ALA A 191 14.31 40.00 -33.22
CA ALA A 191 14.69 38.88 -32.34
C ALA A 191 16.13 39.04 -31.82
N GLY A 192 16.28 39.73 -30.69
CA GLY A 192 17.53 39.83 -29.92
C GLY A 192 17.85 38.56 -29.12
N HIS A 193 18.42 37.57 -29.79
CA HIS A 193 19.46 36.62 -29.35
C HIS A 193 19.87 36.64 -27.85
N TRP A 194 19.45 35.63 -27.07
CA TRP A 194 20.10 35.27 -25.80
C TRP A 194 20.72 33.87 -25.91
N GLU A 195 22.01 33.78 -26.29
CA GLU A 195 22.77 32.54 -26.14
C GLU A 195 23.40 32.50 -24.74
N LEU A 196 22.98 31.52 -23.93
CA LEU A 196 23.63 31.17 -22.67
C LEU A 196 24.99 30.50 -22.95
N LYS A 197 26.09 31.24 -22.78
CA LYS A 197 27.44 30.68 -22.83
C LYS A 197 27.79 29.98 -21.52
N PHE A 198 27.85 28.65 -21.55
CA PHE A 198 28.41 27.85 -20.46
C PHE A 198 29.94 28.00 -20.43
N ARG A 199 30.49 28.39 -19.28
CA ARG A 199 31.93 28.51 -19.05
C ARG A 199 32.46 27.25 -18.35
N PRO A 200 33.44 26.52 -18.90
CA PRO A 200 34.07 25.40 -18.20
C PRO A 200 35.09 25.87 -17.15
N PRO A 201 35.39 25.04 -16.13
CA PRO A 201 36.23 25.42 -14.99
C PRO A 201 37.72 25.46 -15.37
N LYS A 202 38.47 26.40 -14.78
CA LYS A 202 39.92 26.53 -15.00
C LYS A 202 40.70 25.49 -14.16
N PRO A 203 41.60 24.69 -14.75
CA PRO A 203 42.60 23.96 -13.99
C PRO A 203 43.76 24.90 -13.58
N GLY A 204 44.29 24.66 -12.38
CA GLY A 204 45.13 25.58 -11.62
C GLY A 204 46.60 25.67 -12.02
N LEU A 205 47.27 26.61 -11.34
CA LEU A 205 48.69 26.73 -11.07
C LEU A 205 48.83 27.22 -9.62
#